data_AF-A0A0K2RPX4-F1
#
_entry.id   AF-A0A0K2RPX4-F1
#
_cell.length_a   1.000
_cell.length_b   1.000
_cell.length_c   1.000
_cell.angle_alpha   90.00
_cell.angle_beta   90.00
_cell.angle_gamma   90.00
#
_symmetry.space_group_name_H-M   'P 1'
#
loop_
_entity.id
_entity.type
_entity.pdbx_description
1 polymer ?
#
loop_
_entity_poly.entity_id
_entity_poly.type
_entity_poly.pdbx_seq_one_letter_code
_entity_poly.pdbx_strand_id
1 'polypeptide(L)'
;MVVLHDLLDGSIVLRRIFRNGQLVEQAQTALEHGCLSCTVRLDVVPTAERLAASGHDHIVLGLPPGVSVEMAVAELKRGLERPAVIDNAVLAIDPSGLEDHIWDKHTLYESGFTAMPEDERTSGEFLIGELGHADTVMVHAGLGAELTGLRPDSSEAWTLGVELLGQLAPHAAISAGDDDFRPGCYDGAEALARVRRGSVRVPLEEESGNFRTVLHKVERPLHPRRFQEALPKLAGGCHWMRGRLWIASAAKVRIAVQGIGPRVWLESTGEWLADAGIGPVPSGKGLKHGNGLHDVDAALDWHPRFGDRGRCLP
;
A
#
# COMPACT_ATOMS: atom_id res chain seq x y z
N MET A 1 -3.56 -8.23 23.21
CA MET A 1 -2.28 -8.99 23.14
C MET A 1 -1.50 -8.45 21.95
N VAL A 2 -0.18 -8.38 22.00
CA VAL A 2 0.64 -8.01 20.82
C VAL A 2 1.42 -9.23 20.39
N VAL A 3 1.35 -9.59 19.11
CA VAL A 3 2.08 -10.72 18.53
C VAL A 3 2.99 -10.18 17.45
N LEU A 4 4.29 -10.34 17.60
CA LEU A 4 5.28 -9.98 16.60
C LEU A 4 5.75 -11.25 15.90
N HIS A 5 5.88 -11.18 14.58
CA HIS A 5 6.42 -12.25 13.77
C HIS A 5 7.60 -11.70 12.97
N ASP A 6 8.69 -12.45 12.93
CA ASP A 6 9.84 -12.16 12.08
C ASP A 6 10.14 -13.40 11.24
N LEU A 7 10.29 -13.22 9.93
CA LEU A 7 10.79 -14.27 9.05
C LEU A 7 12.31 -14.15 9.00
N LEU A 8 12.98 -15.14 9.59
CA LEU A 8 14.42 -15.24 9.66
C LEU A 8 14.97 -16.14 8.55
N ASP A 9 16.28 -16.04 8.32
CA ASP A 9 17.02 -16.95 7.45
C ASP A 9 16.76 -18.42 7.82
N GLY A 10 16.80 -19.28 6.80
CA GLY A 10 16.51 -20.70 6.98
C GLY A 10 15.02 -21.03 7.09
N SER A 11 14.14 -20.13 6.65
CA SER A 11 12.68 -20.32 6.63
C SER A 11 12.08 -20.48 8.04
N ILE A 12 12.62 -19.74 9.02
CA ILE A 12 12.17 -19.80 10.42
C ILE A 12 11.33 -18.58 10.74
N VAL A 13 10.11 -18.80 11.21
CA VAL A 13 9.27 -17.74 11.76
C VAL A 13 9.50 -17.66 13.26
N LEU A 14 10.06 -16.54 13.74
CA LEU A 14 10.13 -16.22 15.16
C LEU A 14 8.85 -15.50 15.56
N ARG A 15 8.06 -16.11 16.45
CA ARG A 15 6.88 -15.51 17.05
C ARG A 15 7.17 -15.08 18.48
N ARG A 16 6.80 -13.85 18.83
CA ARG A 16 6.91 -13.29 20.18
C ARG A 16 5.57 -12.68 20.59
N ILE A 17 5.04 -13.12 21.73
CA ILE A 17 3.75 -12.63 22.25
C ILE A 17 3.99 -11.80 23.50
N PHE A 18 3.45 -10.59 23.49
CA PHE A 18 3.53 -9.65 24.60
C PHE A 18 2.15 -9.39 25.22
N ARG A 19 2.14 -9.30 26.54
CA ARG A 19 0.99 -8.87 27.35
C ARG A 19 1.45 -7.74 28.26
N ASN A 20 0.80 -6.58 28.15
CA ASN A 20 1.16 -5.39 28.93
C ASN A 20 2.66 -5.05 28.84
N GLY A 21 3.24 -5.15 27.64
CA GLY A 21 4.66 -4.92 27.38
C GLY A 21 5.62 -6.05 27.81
N GLN A 22 5.14 -7.10 28.48
CA GLN A 22 5.97 -8.22 28.92
C GLN A 22 5.88 -9.39 27.96
N LEU A 23 7.04 -9.98 27.61
CA LEU A 23 7.11 -11.20 26.80
C LEU A 23 6.53 -12.38 27.59
N VAL A 24 5.51 -13.03 27.05
CA VAL A 24 4.82 -14.17 27.69
C VAL A 24 4.97 -15.48 26.92
N GLU A 25 5.20 -15.42 25.60
CA GLU A 25 5.47 -16.59 24.76
C GLU A 25 6.53 -16.22 23.72
N GLN A 26 7.49 -17.11 23.50
CA GLN A 26 8.39 -17.07 22.35
C GLN A 26 8.45 -18.47 21.72
N ALA A 27 8.27 -18.54 20.42
CA ALA A 27 8.25 -19.79 19.68
C ALA A 27 8.87 -19.62 18.29
N GLN A 28 9.32 -20.73 17.72
CA GLN A 28 9.82 -20.79 16.35
C GLN A 28 9.06 -21.84 15.56
N THR A 29 8.72 -21.50 14.32
CA THR A 29 8.08 -22.41 13.37
C THR A 29 8.95 -22.51 12.13
N ALA A 30 9.39 -23.72 11.80
CA ALA A 30 10.10 -23.97 10.55
C ALA A 30 9.10 -24.13 9.41
N LEU A 31 9.28 -23.36 8.34
CA LEU A 31 8.53 -23.47 7.10
C LEU A 31 9.30 -24.36 6.11
N GLU A 32 8.56 -25.09 5.29
CA GLU A 32 9.17 -25.85 4.18
C GLU A 32 9.79 -24.90 3.14
N HIS A 33 9.15 -23.76 2.94
CA HIS A 33 9.61 -22.67 2.09
C HIS A 33 9.43 -21.36 2.88
N GLY A 34 10.47 -20.53 2.95
CA GLY A 34 10.48 -19.22 3.61
C GLY A 34 9.68 -18.16 2.86
N CYS A 35 8.48 -18.53 2.41
CA CYS A 35 7.61 -17.67 1.63
C CYS A 35 6.76 -16.79 2.56
N LEU A 36 6.61 -15.50 2.22
CA LEU A 36 5.86 -14.54 3.04
C LEU A 36 4.41 -15.00 3.30
N SER A 37 3.74 -15.56 2.28
CA SER A 37 2.38 -16.09 2.43
C SER A 37 2.32 -17.36 3.29
N CYS A 38 3.39 -18.16 3.30
CA CYS A 38 3.54 -19.33 4.16
C CYS A 38 3.62 -18.89 5.62
N THR A 39 4.39 -17.84 5.92
CA THR A 39 4.47 -17.23 7.26
C THR A 39 3.10 -16.84 7.77
N VAL A 40 2.29 -16.18 6.94
CA VAL A 40 0.94 -15.79 7.33
C VAL A 40 0.04 -17.01 7.55
N ARG A 41 0.00 -17.93 6.59
CA ARG A 41 -0.91 -19.09 6.61
C ARG A 41 -0.58 -20.11 7.69
N LEU A 42 0.71 -20.31 7.98
CA LEU A 42 1.20 -21.39 8.84
C LEU A 42 1.57 -20.92 10.24
N ASP A 43 1.75 -19.61 10.47
CA ASP A 43 2.08 -19.07 11.79
C ASP A 43 1.12 -17.98 12.28
N VAL A 44 0.90 -16.93 11.48
CA VAL A 44 0.07 -15.77 11.90
C VAL A 44 -1.38 -16.20 12.11
N VAL A 45 -1.99 -16.87 11.13
CA VAL A 45 -3.40 -17.30 11.19
C VAL A 45 -3.63 -18.30 12.35
N PRO A 46 -2.87 -19.40 12.48
CA PRO A 46 -3.05 -20.33 13.61
C PRO A 46 -2.81 -19.68 14.98
N THR A 47 -1.92 -18.70 15.06
CA THR A 47 -1.68 -17.95 16.30
C THR A 47 -2.86 -17.06 16.66
N ALA A 48 -3.39 -16.30 15.70
CA ALA A 48 -4.57 -15.47 15.91
C ALA A 48 -5.77 -16.33 16.37
N GLU A 49 -5.97 -17.48 15.74
CA GLU A 49 -7.01 -18.45 16.09
C GLU A 49 -6.83 -19.03 17.51
N ARG A 50 -5.61 -19.45 17.86
CA ARG A 50 -5.28 -19.95 19.21
C ARG A 50 -5.56 -18.91 20.30
N LEU A 51 -5.16 -17.66 20.05
CA LEU A 51 -5.39 -16.56 20.98
C LEU A 51 -6.88 -16.22 21.11
N ALA A 52 -7.62 -16.18 20.00
CA ALA A 52 -9.06 -15.99 20.01
C ALA A 52 -9.79 -17.13 20.75
N ALA A 53 -9.34 -18.38 20.58
CA ALA A 53 -9.86 -19.53 21.30
C ALA A 53 -9.63 -19.47 22.81
N SER A 54 -8.58 -18.74 23.24
CA SER A 54 -8.21 -18.54 24.64
C SER A 54 -8.95 -17.36 25.32
N GLY A 55 -9.90 -16.73 24.62
CA GLY A 55 -10.70 -15.61 25.16
C GLY A 55 -10.03 -14.24 25.03
N HIS A 56 -9.07 -14.09 24.11
CA HIS A 56 -8.51 -12.77 23.80
C HIS A 56 -9.32 -12.11 22.68
N ASP A 57 -10.11 -11.10 23.04
CA ASP A 57 -11.02 -10.43 22.10
C ASP A 57 -10.31 -9.42 21.17
N HIS A 58 -9.12 -8.93 21.55
CA HIS A 58 -8.35 -7.96 20.76
C HIS A 58 -6.87 -8.34 20.67
N ILE A 59 -6.39 -8.49 19.44
CA ILE A 59 -5.04 -8.97 19.11
C ILE A 59 -4.42 -7.99 18.11
N VAL A 60 -3.27 -7.43 18.46
CA VAL A 60 -2.43 -6.65 17.55
C VAL A 60 -1.43 -7.60 16.92
N LEU A 61 -1.41 -7.66 15.59
CA LEU A 61 -0.52 -8.50 14.81
C LEU A 61 0.56 -7.62 14.17
N GLY A 62 1.78 -7.68 14.70
CA GLY A 62 2.98 -7.23 14.01
C GLY A 62 3.33 -8.23 12.91
N LEU A 63 3.21 -7.77 11.67
CA LEU A 63 3.51 -8.56 10.49
C LEU A 63 5.03 -8.65 10.30
N PRO A 64 5.55 -9.78 9.78
CA PRO A 64 6.94 -9.84 9.36
C PRO A 64 7.21 -8.80 8.28
N PRO A 65 8.37 -8.13 8.28
CA PRO A 65 8.69 -7.19 7.21
C PRO A 65 8.60 -7.88 5.84
N GLY A 66 8.04 -7.18 4.86
CA GLY A 66 7.72 -7.72 3.55
C GLY A 66 6.33 -8.38 3.44
N VAL A 67 5.71 -8.83 4.53
CA VAL A 67 4.29 -9.24 4.48
C VAL A 67 3.42 -7.98 4.38
N SER A 68 2.62 -7.87 3.31
CA SER A 68 1.69 -6.74 3.17
C SER A 68 0.43 -6.92 4.00
N VAL A 69 -0.17 -5.80 4.42
CA VAL A 69 -1.52 -5.78 5.04
C VAL A 69 -2.53 -6.52 4.17
N GLU A 70 -2.50 -6.33 2.85
CA GLU A 70 -3.41 -7.03 1.92
C GLU A 70 -3.34 -8.55 2.06
N MET A 71 -2.11 -9.09 2.06
CA MET A 71 -1.85 -10.51 2.19
C MET A 71 -2.34 -11.01 3.54
N ALA A 72 -1.98 -10.30 4.62
CA ALA A 72 -2.40 -10.66 5.98
C ALA A 72 -3.92 -10.69 6.12
N VAL A 73 -4.61 -9.64 5.68
CA VAL A 73 -6.07 -9.53 5.76
C VAL A 73 -6.76 -10.60 4.91
N ALA A 74 -6.29 -10.84 3.69
CA ALA A 74 -6.86 -11.88 2.82
C ALA A 74 -6.73 -13.28 3.45
N GLU A 75 -5.56 -13.61 3.99
CA GLU A 75 -5.31 -14.91 4.60
C GLU A 75 -6.02 -15.08 5.95
N LEU A 76 -6.13 -14.03 6.77
CA LEU A 76 -6.92 -14.05 8.00
C LEU A 76 -8.41 -14.29 7.69
N LYS A 77 -8.98 -13.57 6.73
CA LYS A 77 -10.38 -13.75 6.32
C LYS A 77 -10.66 -15.16 5.78
N ARG A 78 -9.68 -15.76 5.11
CA ARG A 78 -9.79 -17.11 4.55
C ARG A 78 -9.56 -18.21 5.59
N GLY A 79 -8.69 -17.96 6.56
CA GLY A 79 -8.11 -18.98 7.42
C GLY A 79 -8.70 -19.06 8.84
N LEU A 80 -9.31 -17.99 9.36
CA LEU A 80 -9.93 -18.01 10.69
C LEU A 80 -11.27 -18.76 10.66
N GLU A 81 -11.46 -19.72 11.57
CA GLU A 81 -12.76 -20.41 11.70
C GLU A 81 -13.84 -19.52 12.33
N ARG A 82 -13.43 -18.56 13.16
CA ARG A 82 -14.33 -17.64 13.86
C ARG A 82 -14.45 -16.31 13.11
N PRO A 83 -15.64 -15.68 13.11
CA PRO A 83 -15.79 -14.33 12.60
C PRO A 83 -14.86 -13.38 13.36
N ALA A 84 -14.01 -12.68 12.62
CA ALA A 84 -13.17 -11.61 13.12
C ALA A 84 -13.35 -10.38 12.25
N VAL A 85 -13.21 -9.21 12.87
CA VAL A 85 -13.20 -7.92 12.18
C VAL A 85 -11.77 -7.40 12.26
N ILE A 86 -11.28 -6.85 11.15
CA ILE A 86 -10.05 -6.08 11.16
C ILE A 86 -10.43 -4.70 11.69
N ASP A 87 -9.90 -4.34 12.85
CA ASP A 87 -10.23 -3.08 13.54
C ASP A 87 -9.53 -1.89 12.88
N ASN A 88 -8.23 -2.02 12.64
CA ASN A 88 -7.38 -1.00 12.03
C ASN A 88 -6.23 -1.67 11.27
N ALA A 89 -5.76 -1.05 10.18
CA ALA A 89 -4.49 -1.34 9.53
C ALA A 89 -3.55 -0.15 9.75
N VAL A 90 -2.46 -0.41 10.48
CA VAL A 90 -1.54 0.62 10.96
C VAL A 90 -0.17 0.42 10.33
N LEU A 91 0.38 1.48 9.73
CA LEU A 91 1.78 1.53 9.33
C LEU A 91 2.56 2.40 10.32
N ALA A 92 3.58 1.84 10.96
CA ALA A 92 4.52 2.60 11.77
C ALA A 92 5.72 3.03 10.92
N ILE A 93 6.10 4.31 10.96
CA ILE A 93 7.17 4.85 10.12
C ILE A 93 7.95 5.96 10.80
N ASP A 94 9.25 6.06 10.50
CA ASP A 94 10.03 7.28 10.74
C ASP A 94 9.93 8.18 9.50
N PRO A 95 9.23 9.33 9.57
CA PRO A 95 9.09 10.25 8.45
C PRO A 95 10.44 10.73 7.90
N SER A 96 11.48 10.82 8.73
CA SER A 96 12.80 11.34 8.34
C SER A 96 13.47 10.49 7.26
N GLY A 97 13.14 9.19 7.17
CA GLY A 97 13.66 8.26 6.17
C GLY A 97 12.72 8.03 4.98
N LEU A 98 11.59 8.74 4.90
CA LEU A 98 10.54 8.46 3.92
C LEU A 98 11.03 8.60 2.48
N GLU A 99 11.74 9.68 2.17
CA GLU A 99 12.31 9.89 0.83
C GLU A 99 13.37 8.84 0.49
N ASP A 100 14.24 8.51 1.44
CA ASP A 100 15.29 7.50 1.26
C ASP A 100 14.69 6.14 0.90
N HIS A 101 13.61 5.73 1.58
CA HIS A 101 12.89 4.51 1.22
C HIS A 101 12.30 4.55 -0.18
N ILE A 102 11.72 5.67 -0.60
CA ILE A 102 11.14 5.81 -1.95
C ILE A 102 12.20 5.73 -3.03
N TRP A 103 13.38 6.31 -2.78
CA TRP A 103 14.47 6.40 -3.77
C TRP A 103 15.45 5.22 -3.72
N ASP A 104 15.33 4.34 -2.73
CA ASP A 104 16.14 3.13 -2.63
C ASP A 104 15.90 2.20 -3.82
N LYS A 105 16.99 1.71 -4.38
CA LYS A 105 17.00 0.80 -5.54
C LYS A 105 17.12 -0.65 -5.12
N HIS A 106 17.53 -0.89 -3.89
CA HIS A 106 17.72 -2.22 -3.35
C HIS A 106 16.36 -2.87 -3.09
N THR A 107 16.28 -4.18 -3.29
CA THR A 107 15.12 -4.96 -2.89
C THR A 107 14.98 -4.99 -1.37
N LEU A 108 13.81 -5.38 -0.87
CA LEU A 108 13.60 -5.59 0.56
C LEU A 108 14.63 -6.57 1.16
N TYR A 109 15.04 -7.58 0.39
CA TYR A 109 16.07 -8.54 0.79
C TYR A 109 17.46 -7.89 0.86
N GLU A 110 17.84 -7.15 -0.19
CA GLU A 110 19.14 -6.45 -0.25
C GLU A 110 19.29 -5.39 0.86
N SER A 111 18.19 -4.74 1.23
CA SER A 111 18.15 -3.79 2.37
C SER A 111 17.97 -4.47 3.74
N GLY A 112 17.89 -5.81 3.78
CA GLY A 112 17.84 -6.58 5.02
C GLY A 112 16.50 -6.55 5.76
N PHE A 113 15.40 -6.17 5.10
CA PHE A 113 14.07 -6.20 5.69
C PHE A 113 13.50 -7.61 5.77
N THR A 114 13.68 -8.41 4.71
CA THR A 114 13.12 -9.77 4.62
C THR A 114 14.21 -10.79 4.36
N ALA A 115 14.01 -12.02 4.85
CA ALA A 115 14.85 -13.17 4.56
C ALA A 115 14.44 -13.92 3.27
N MET A 116 13.62 -13.31 2.40
CA MET A 116 13.14 -13.89 1.15
C MET A 116 13.85 -13.27 -0.06
N PRO A 117 14.85 -13.95 -0.66
CA PRO A 117 15.61 -13.41 -1.79
C PRO A 117 14.80 -13.17 -3.06
N GLU A 118 13.70 -13.92 -3.25
CA GLU A 118 12.83 -13.80 -4.43
C GLU A 118 11.85 -12.61 -4.34
N ASP A 119 11.87 -11.85 -3.24
CA ASP A 119 11.08 -10.63 -3.12
C ASP A 119 11.77 -9.45 -3.85
N GLU A 120 11.35 -9.26 -5.10
CA GLU A 120 11.90 -8.24 -6.02
C GLU A 120 11.40 -6.82 -5.77
N ARG A 121 10.57 -6.60 -4.73
CA ARG A 121 10.06 -5.27 -4.38
C ARG A 121 11.15 -4.46 -3.70
N THR A 122 11.24 -3.17 -4.01
CA THR A 122 12.03 -2.22 -3.22
C THR A 122 11.29 -1.77 -1.96
N SER A 123 12.00 -1.12 -1.04
CA SER A 123 11.39 -0.52 0.15
C SER A 123 10.30 0.50 -0.21
N GLY A 124 10.52 1.33 -1.23
CA GLY A 124 9.52 2.26 -1.75
C GLY A 124 8.27 1.57 -2.31
N GLU A 125 8.43 0.49 -3.09
CA GLU A 125 7.29 -0.26 -3.62
C GLU A 125 6.44 -0.88 -2.52
N PHE A 126 7.09 -1.44 -1.50
CA PHE A 126 6.41 -1.96 -0.32
C PHE A 126 5.68 -0.85 0.44
N LEU A 127 6.40 0.22 0.78
CA LEU A 127 5.89 1.38 1.51
C LEU A 127 4.65 2.00 0.87
N ILE A 128 4.68 2.31 -0.42
CA ILE A 128 3.53 2.89 -1.13
C ILE A 128 2.35 1.91 -1.17
N GLY A 129 2.62 0.61 -1.28
CA GLY A 129 1.60 -0.44 -1.15
C GLY A 129 0.93 -0.40 0.23
N GLU A 130 1.73 -0.36 1.29
CA GLU A 130 1.22 -0.33 2.67
C GLU A 130 0.47 0.97 2.98
N LEU A 131 0.95 2.13 2.52
CA LEU A 131 0.24 3.41 2.62
C LEU A 131 -1.13 3.35 1.93
N GLY A 132 -1.28 2.56 0.87
CA GLY A 132 -2.56 2.36 0.20
C GLY A 132 -3.56 1.48 0.95
N HIS A 133 -3.08 0.68 1.91
CA HIS A 133 -3.91 -0.23 2.73
C HIS A 133 -4.09 0.23 4.17
N ALA A 134 -3.17 1.01 4.71
CA ALA A 134 -3.24 1.54 6.06
C ALA A 134 -4.25 2.69 6.15
N ASP A 135 -5.02 2.72 7.23
CA ASP A 135 -5.93 3.83 7.53
C ASP A 135 -5.32 4.76 8.59
N THR A 136 -4.30 4.28 9.29
CA THR A 136 -3.54 5.04 10.28
C THR A 136 -2.05 4.89 10.01
N VAL A 137 -1.33 6.01 9.99
CA VAL A 137 0.12 6.03 9.96
C VAL A 137 0.62 6.57 11.30
N MET A 138 1.28 5.71 12.07
CA MET A 138 1.93 6.09 13.32
C MET A 138 3.33 6.59 13.01
N VAL A 139 3.58 7.87 13.28
CA VAL A 139 4.91 8.46 13.10
C VAL A 139 5.71 8.29 14.38
N HIS A 140 6.87 7.64 14.27
CA HIS A 140 7.72 7.35 15.42
C HIS A 140 9.19 7.41 15.01
N ALA A 141 10.04 7.93 15.90
CA ALA A 141 11.48 8.01 15.70
C ALA A 141 12.07 6.62 15.44
N GLY A 142 12.78 6.44 14.33
CA GLY A 142 13.41 5.16 14.03
C GLY A 142 14.40 4.75 15.12
N LEU A 143 14.65 3.44 15.24
CA LEU A 143 15.54 2.88 16.27
C LEU A 143 16.93 3.55 16.31
N GLY A 144 17.47 3.97 15.16
CA GLY A 144 18.74 4.71 15.11
C GLY A 144 18.69 6.06 15.83
N ALA A 145 17.59 6.80 15.70
CA ALA A 145 17.39 8.06 16.39
C ALA A 145 17.20 7.84 17.91
N GLU A 146 16.44 6.81 18.29
CA GLU A 146 16.27 6.43 19.69
C GLU A 146 17.61 6.05 20.35
N LEU A 147 18.41 5.21 19.68
CA LEU A 147 19.70 4.76 20.18
C LEU A 147 20.74 5.88 20.30
N THR A 148 20.64 6.92 19.46
CA THR A 148 21.53 8.08 19.49
C THR A 148 21.03 9.19 20.42
N GLY A 149 19.80 9.08 20.95
CA GLY A 149 19.16 10.11 21.78
C GLY A 149 18.85 11.40 21.01
N LEU A 150 18.88 11.36 19.68
CA LEU A 150 18.46 12.47 18.84
C LEU A 150 16.94 12.57 18.90
N ARG A 151 16.43 13.79 18.85
CA ARG A 151 14.99 14.09 18.75
C ARG A 151 14.65 14.40 17.29
N PRO A 152 14.39 13.36 16.46
CA PRO A 152 14.21 13.56 15.03
C PRO A 152 12.92 14.33 14.74
N ASP A 153 11.93 14.28 15.63
CA ASP A 153 10.65 15.00 15.57
C ASP A 153 10.77 16.53 15.43
N SER A 154 11.94 17.09 15.74
CA SER A 154 12.27 18.51 15.55
C SER A 154 13.14 18.80 14.32
N SER A 155 13.51 17.77 13.55
CA SER A 155 14.36 17.92 12.38
C SER A 155 13.60 18.40 11.15
N GLU A 156 14.32 19.06 10.24
CA GLU A 156 13.80 19.42 8.92
C GLU A 156 13.38 18.16 8.13
N ALA A 157 14.18 17.08 8.19
CA ALA A 157 13.88 15.82 7.53
C ALA A 157 12.56 15.20 8.02
N TRP A 158 12.30 15.23 9.33
CA TRP A 158 11.02 14.77 9.87
C TRP A 158 9.85 15.62 9.40
N THR A 159 10.00 16.95 9.42
CA THR A 159 8.96 17.88 8.96
C THR A 159 8.63 17.66 7.49
N LEU A 160 9.64 17.55 6.64
CA LEU A 160 9.50 17.24 5.21
C LEU A 160 8.88 15.85 5.01
N GLY A 161 9.28 14.86 5.80
CA GLY A 161 8.73 13.52 5.77
C GLY A 161 7.24 13.47 6.09
N VAL A 162 6.79 14.21 7.12
CA VAL A 162 5.37 14.31 7.48
C VAL A 162 4.58 15.03 6.38
N GLU A 163 5.15 16.08 5.79
CA GLU A 163 4.54 16.79 4.65
C GLU A 163 4.37 15.86 3.43
N LEU A 164 5.42 15.13 3.07
CA LEU A 164 5.37 14.15 1.98
C LEU A 164 4.37 13.02 2.29
N LEU A 165 4.29 12.56 3.54
CA LEU A 165 3.31 11.56 3.96
C LEU A 165 1.88 12.05 3.73
N GLY A 166 1.58 13.31 4.02
CA GLY A 166 0.28 13.93 3.73
C GLY A 166 -0.07 13.89 2.24
N GLN A 167 0.92 14.05 1.36
CA GLN A 167 0.74 13.94 -0.10
C GLN A 167 0.56 12.49 -0.58
N LEU A 168 1.30 11.53 -0.01
CA LEU A 168 1.26 10.12 -0.42
C LEU A 168 0.04 9.37 0.13
N ALA A 169 -0.40 9.72 1.35
CA ALA A 169 -1.50 9.07 2.05
C ALA A 169 -2.50 10.09 2.63
N PRO A 170 -3.14 10.94 1.80
CA PRO A 170 -4.05 12.01 2.27
C PRO A 170 -5.32 11.47 2.94
N HIS A 171 -5.56 10.17 2.87
CA HIS A 171 -6.69 9.48 3.48
C HIS A 171 -6.36 8.93 4.88
N ALA A 172 -5.07 8.76 5.20
CA ALA A 172 -4.66 8.11 6.43
C ALA A 172 -4.62 9.13 7.58
N ALA A 173 -5.06 8.70 8.76
CA ALA A 173 -4.87 9.48 9.98
C ALA A 173 -3.39 9.39 10.40
N ILE A 174 -2.69 10.53 10.41
CA ILE A 174 -1.32 10.60 10.93
C ILE A 174 -1.40 10.75 12.45
N SER A 175 -0.87 9.77 13.17
CA SER A 175 -0.89 9.70 14.64
C SER A 175 0.53 9.87 15.18
N ALA A 176 0.77 10.93 15.94
CA ALA A 176 2.08 11.21 16.55
C ALA A 176 2.13 10.88 18.06
N GLY A 177 0.99 10.59 18.68
CA GLY A 177 0.87 10.20 20.08
C GLY A 177 -0.33 9.29 20.35
N ASP A 178 -0.42 8.80 21.58
CA ASP A 178 -1.42 7.79 21.99
C ASP A 178 -2.88 8.27 21.87
N ASP A 179 -3.12 9.58 22.01
CA ASP A 179 -4.48 10.15 22.05
C ASP A 179 -5.12 10.31 20.67
N ASP A 180 -4.35 10.17 19.59
CA ASP A 180 -4.81 10.36 18.20
C ASP A 180 -5.26 9.06 17.53
N PHE A 181 -5.04 7.91 18.17
CA PHE A 181 -5.39 6.61 17.61
C PHE A 181 -6.91 6.38 17.58
N ARG A 182 -7.43 5.97 16.43
CA ARG A 182 -8.86 5.71 16.21
C ARG A 182 -9.09 4.23 15.89
N PRO A 183 -9.65 3.44 16.81
CA PRO A 183 -10.00 2.05 16.54
C PRO A 183 -11.22 1.94 15.61
N GLY A 184 -11.38 0.79 14.98
CA GLY A 184 -12.55 0.41 14.20
C GLY A 184 -12.73 1.18 12.88
N CYS A 185 -11.65 1.78 12.36
CA CYS A 185 -11.70 2.59 11.14
C CYS A 185 -11.31 1.83 9.87
N TYR A 186 -10.97 0.54 9.94
CA TYR A 186 -10.53 -0.19 8.76
C TYR A 186 -11.65 -0.40 7.73
N ASP A 187 -11.45 0.15 6.53
CA ASP A 187 -12.31 -0.10 5.37
C ASP A 187 -11.53 -0.86 4.29
N GLY A 188 -11.69 -2.18 4.30
CA GLY A 188 -11.03 -3.05 3.32
C GLY A 188 -11.50 -2.83 1.88
N ALA A 189 -12.71 -2.31 1.65
CA ALA A 189 -13.18 -2.02 0.29
C ALA A 189 -12.51 -0.76 -0.26
N GLU A 190 -12.40 0.29 0.56
CA GLU A 190 -11.67 1.51 0.19
C GLU A 190 -10.15 1.27 0.11
N ALA A 191 -9.57 0.43 0.96
CA ALA A 191 -8.18 -0.02 0.85
C ALA A 191 -7.90 -0.66 -0.53
N LEU A 192 -8.72 -1.64 -0.93
CA LEU A 192 -8.61 -2.27 -2.25
C LEU A 192 -8.88 -1.31 -3.41
N ALA A 193 -9.76 -0.32 -3.22
CA ALA A 193 -9.99 0.72 -4.22
C ALA A 193 -8.77 1.64 -4.40
N ARG A 194 -8.11 2.04 -3.31
CA ARG A 194 -6.90 2.90 -3.31
C ARG A 194 -5.73 2.25 -4.04
N VAL A 195 -5.52 0.94 -3.89
CA VAL A 195 -4.40 0.23 -4.53
C VAL A 195 -4.72 -0.34 -5.91
N ARG A 196 -5.96 -0.17 -6.39
CA ARG A 196 -6.33 -0.63 -7.73
C ARG A 196 -5.41 0.00 -8.77
N ARG A 197 -4.86 -0.84 -9.65
CA ARG A 197 -3.99 -0.43 -10.76
C ARG A 197 -4.62 0.70 -11.57
N GLY A 198 -3.90 1.80 -11.68
CA GLY A 198 -4.34 3.00 -12.38
C GLY A 198 -5.50 3.76 -11.74
N SER A 199 -5.97 3.40 -10.54
CA SER A 199 -6.80 4.34 -9.75
C SER A 199 -5.99 5.60 -9.49
N VAL A 200 -6.63 6.76 -9.31
CA VAL A 200 -5.95 8.01 -8.99
C VAL A 200 -6.71 8.68 -7.87
N ARG A 201 -6.03 8.91 -6.76
CA ARG A 201 -6.52 9.68 -5.61
C ARG A 201 -5.55 10.83 -5.43
N VAL A 202 -6.09 12.03 -5.28
CA VAL A 202 -5.31 13.25 -5.06
C VAL A 202 -5.75 13.87 -3.73
N PRO A 203 -4.86 14.58 -3.02
CA PRO A 203 -5.27 15.41 -1.90
C PRO A 203 -6.40 16.37 -2.30
N LEU A 204 -7.34 16.60 -1.38
CA LEU A 204 -8.51 17.45 -1.63
C LEU A 204 -8.17 18.94 -1.64
N GLU A 205 -7.12 19.33 -0.93
CA GLU A 205 -6.67 20.72 -0.80
C GLU A 205 -5.31 20.90 -1.47
N GLU A 206 -5.13 22.01 -2.18
CA GLU A 206 -3.81 22.42 -2.66
C GLU A 206 -2.99 22.91 -1.47
N GLU A 207 -2.11 22.05 -0.96
CA GLU A 207 -1.21 22.40 0.12
C GLU A 207 -0.05 23.27 -0.39
N SER A 208 0.21 24.37 0.31
CA SER A 208 1.44 25.14 0.13
C SER A 208 2.57 24.40 0.85
N GLY A 209 3.51 23.83 0.11
CA GLY A 209 4.59 23.03 0.68
C GLY A 209 5.74 22.79 -0.31
N ASN A 210 6.73 22.02 0.16
CA ASN A 210 7.84 21.48 -0.63
C ASN A 210 7.36 20.38 -1.59
N PHE A 211 6.32 19.63 -1.22
CA PHE A 211 5.74 18.58 -2.02
C PHE A 211 4.39 18.99 -2.60
N ARG A 212 4.10 18.49 -3.79
CA ARG A 212 2.84 18.76 -4.48
C ARG A 212 2.43 17.58 -5.35
N THR A 213 1.15 17.28 -5.32
CA THR A 213 0.50 16.39 -6.27
C THR A 213 0.04 17.19 -7.50
N VAL A 214 0.33 16.70 -8.71
CA VAL A 214 0.00 17.40 -9.97
C VAL A 214 -0.84 16.52 -10.86
N LEU A 215 -2.16 16.77 -10.89
CA LEU A 215 -3.07 16.02 -11.72
C LEU A 215 -3.01 16.45 -13.20
N HIS A 216 -2.44 15.60 -14.07
CA HIS A 216 -2.41 15.85 -15.51
C HIS A 216 -3.51 15.09 -16.27
N LYS A 217 -4.53 15.84 -16.74
CA LYS A 217 -5.62 15.32 -17.60
C LYS A 217 -5.44 15.67 -19.07
N VAL A 218 -5.53 14.67 -19.94
CA VAL A 218 -5.44 14.86 -21.40
C VAL A 218 -6.46 14.01 -22.15
N GLU A 219 -7.21 14.66 -23.02
CA GLU A 219 -8.31 14.07 -23.81
C GLU A 219 -7.88 13.60 -25.20
N ARG A 220 -6.60 13.30 -25.39
CA ARG A 220 -6.04 12.77 -26.65
C ARG A 220 -4.97 11.71 -26.40
N PRO A 221 -4.86 10.71 -27.28
CA PRO A 221 -3.88 9.65 -27.12
C PRO A 221 -2.46 10.21 -27.22
N LEU A 222 -1.56 9.64 -26.41
CA LEU A 222 -0.14 9.93 -26.43
C LEU A 222 0.51 9.37 -27.68
N HIS A 223 1.41 10.17 -28.26
CA HIS A 223 2.35 9.64 -29.23
C HIS A 223 3.36 8.73 -28.51
N PRO A 224 3.47 7.44 -28.86
CA PRO A 224 4.26 6.46 -28.11
C PRO A 224 5.72 6.90 -27.91
N ARG A 225 6.38 7.36 -28.99
CA ARG A 225 7.78 7.81 -28.92
C ARG A 225 7.98 9.05 -28.04
N ARG A 226 7.06 10.03 -28.08
CA ARG A 226 7.21 11.27 -27.28
C ARG A 226 7.01 10.97 -25.80
N PHE A 227 6.11 10.03 -25.49
CA PHE A 227 5.92 9.56 -24.12
C PHE A 227 7.14 8.81 -23.60
N GLN A 228 7.67 7.87 -24.40
CA GLN A 228 8.89 7.14 -24.06
C GLN A 228 10.08 8.09 -23.79
N GLU A 229 10.25 9.13 -24.61
CA GLU A 229 11.29 10.15 -24.43
C GLU A 229 11.10 11.00 -23.17
N ALA A 230 9.84 11.21 -22.73
CA ALA A 230 9.53 11.99 -21.53
C ALA A 230 9.63 11.17 -20.23
N LEU A 231 9.42 9.85 -20.31
CA LEU A 231 9.29 8.97 -19.14
C LEU A 231 10.46 9.04 -18.15
N PRO A 232 11.74 9.04 -18.58
CA PRO A 232 12.87 9.14 -17.64
C PRO A 232 12.87 10.45 -16.83
N LYS A 233 12.41 11.56 -17.44
CA LYS A 233 12.33 12.85 -16.76
C LYS A 233 11.19 12.89 -15.75
N LEU A 234 10.07 12.24 -16.06
CA LEU A 234 8.96 12.08 -15.12
C LEU A 234 9.39 11.20 -13.95
N ALA A 235 10.01 10.05 -14.23
CA ALA A 235 10.52 9.14 -13.20
C ALA A 235 11.53 9.81 -12.27
N GLY A 236 12.50 10.55 -12.83
CA GLY A 236 13.54 11.21 -12.04
C GLY A 236 13.07 12.45 -11.27
N GLY A 237 11.85 12.94 -11.52
CA GLY A 237 11.31 14.16 -10.90
C GLY A 237 10.14 13.94 -9.95
N CYS A 238 9.70 12.70 -9.75
CA CYS A 238 8.52 12.37 -8.95
C CYS A 238 8.84 11.24 -7.95
N HIS A 239 8.49 11.45 -6.68
CA HIS A 239 8.52 10.39 -5.66
C HIS A 239 7.55 9.26 -5.98
N TRP A 240 6.35 9.62 -6.45
CA TRP A 240 5.32 8.69 -6.83
C TRP A 240 4.55 9.21 -8.04
N MET A 241 4.30 8.33 -9.00
CA MET A 241 3.50 8.55 -10.20
C MET A 241 2.57 7.36 -10.35
N ARG A 242 1.30 7.58 -10.68
CA ARG A 242 0.36 6.50 -10.99
C ARG A 242 -0.69 6.97 -11.98
N GLY A 243 -1.38 6.07 -12.65
CA GLY A 243 -2.43 6.53 -13.55
C GLY A 243 -2.86 5.57 -14.62
N ARG A 244 -3.69 6.10 -15.52
CA ARG A 244 -4.16 5.42 -16.73
C ARG A 244 -3.58 6.15 -17.94
N LEU A 245 -3.08 5.40 -18.91
CA LEU A 245 -2.48 5.92 -20.13
C LEU A 245 -3.31 5.50 -21.34
N TRP A 246 -3.64 6.50 -22.17
CA TRP A 246 -4.18 6.30 -23.51
C TRP A 246 -3.06 6.50 -24.53
N ILE A 247 -2.54 5.41 -25.11
CA ILE A 247 -1.43 5.42 -26.07
C ILE A 247 -1.95 5.16 -27.48
N ALA A 248 -1.55 5.97 -28.46
CA ALA A 248 -2.11 5.92 -29.82
C ALA A 248 -1.92 4.56 -30.51
N SER A 249 -0.78 3.89 -30.31
CA SER A 249 -0.51 2.56 -30.87
C SER A 249 -1.30 1.42 -30.19
N ALA A 250 -1.94 1.69 -29.05
CA ALA A 250 -2.72 0.74 -28.28
C ALA A 250 -4.05 1.38 -27.84
N ALA A 251 -4.75 2.05 -28.76
CA ALA A 251 -5.86 2.95 -28.44
C ALA A 251 -7.06 2.29 -27.72
N LYS A 252 -7.23 0.97 -27.86
CA LYS A 252 -8.27 0.18 -27.20
C LYS A 252 -7.85 -0.42 -25.86
N VAL A 253 -6.57 -0.34 -25.51
CA VAL A 253 -6.01 -0.92 -24.28
C VAL A 253 -5.86 0.17 -23.24
N ARG A 254 -6.38 -0.09 -22.04
CA ARG A 254 -6.18 0.76 -20.87
C ARG A 254 -4.90 0.33 -20.17
N ILE A 255 -3.89 1.20 -20.19
CA ILE A 255 -2.59 0.91 -19.60
C ILE A 255 -2.49 1.61 -18.25
N ALA A 256 -2.29 0.87 -17.15
CA ALA A 256 -1.89 1.46 -15.89
C ALA A 256 -0.40 1.82 -15.94
N VAL A 257 -0.05 2.97 -15.40
CA VAL A 257 1.33 3.35 -15.11
C VAL A 257 1.49 3.47 -13.61
N GLN A 258 2.64 3.03 -13.12
CA GLN A 258 3.05 3.29 -11.76
C GLN A 258 4.56 3.52 -11.75
N GLY A 259 4.97 4.51 -10.96
CA GLY A 259 6.35 4.88 -10.77
C GLY A 259 6.58 5.22 -9.32
N ILE A 260 7.59 4.62 -8.69
CA ILE A 260 7.95 4.86 -7.30
C ILE A 260 9.46 5.07 -7.29
N GLY A 261 9.87 6.28 -6.91
CA GLY A 261 11.22 6.78 -7.05
C GLY A 261 11.82 6.42 -8.43
N PRO A 262 12.91 5.64 -8.50
CA PRO A 262 13.60 5.35 -9.75
C PRO A 262 12.92 4.29 -10.62
N ARG A 263 11.91 3.56 -10.13
CA ARG A 263 11.26 2.46 -10.87
C ARG A 263 9.98 2.96 -11.52
N VAL A 264 9.75 2.57 -12.77
CA VAL A 264 8.49 2.80 -13.49
C VAL A 264 8.12 1.56 -14.28
N TRP A 265 6.86 1.18 -14.21
CA TRP A 265 6.32 0.08 -15.01
C TRP A 265 4.95 0.44 -15.60
N LEU A 266 4.61 -0.29 -16.66
CA LEU A 266 3.37 -0.16 -17.40
C LEU A 266 2.70 -1.53 -17.46
N GLU A 267 1.39 -1.56 -17.21
CA GLU A 267 0.63 -2.80 -17.20
C GLU A 267 -0.68 -2.63 -17.98
N SER A 268 -1.03 -3.63 -18.79
CA SER A 268 -2.34 -3.68 -19.43
C SER A 268 -3.41 -4.04 -18.40
N THR A 269 -4.45 -3.22 -18.28
CA THR A 269 -5.61 -3.44 -17.39
C THR A 269 -6.87 -3.83 -18.16
N GLY A 270 -6.71 -4.32 -19.39
CA GLY A 270 -7.79 -4.70 -20.28
C GLY A 270 -8.25 -3.57 -21.22
N GLU A 271 -9.46 -3.71 -21.74
CA GLU A 271 -10.09 -2.71 -22.60
C GLU A 271 -10.67 -1.55 -21.77
N TRP A 272 -10.88 -0.41 -22.43
CA TRP A 272 -11.65 0.70 -21.85
C TRP A 272 -13.11 0.28 -21.62
N LEU A 273 -13.75 0.77 -20.55
CA LEU A 273 -15.16 0.48 -20.28
C LEU A 273 -16.06 0.92 -21.45
N ALA A 274 -15.71 2.04 -22.08
CA ALA A 274 -16.36 2.55 -23.27
C ALA A 274 -16.27 1.62 -24.49
N ASP A 275 -15.23 0.79 -24.59
CA ASP A 275 -15.11 -0.25 -25.63
C ASP A 275 -15.85 -1.54 -25.26
N ALA A 276 -15.94 -1.85 -23.96
CA ALA A 276 -16.63 -3.02 -23.44
C ALA A 276 -18.18 -2.92 -23.47
N GLY A 277 -18.73 -1.83 -24.01
CA GLY A 277 -20.18 -1.58 -24.02
C GLY A 277 -20.76 -1.26 -22.64
N ILE A 278 -19.91 -0.92 -21.67
CA ILE A 278 -20.29 -0.55 -20.31
C ILE A 278 -20.47 0.98 -20.29
N GLY A 279 -21.69 1.44 -20.03
CA GLY A 279 -21.98 2.87 -19.88
C GLY A 279 -21.44 3.48 -18.58
N PRO A 280 -21.48 4.81 -18.43
CA PRO A 280 -20.95 5.53 -17.26
C PRO A 280 -21.65 5.18 -15.94
N VAL A 281 -22.92 4.76 -16.02
CA VAL A 281 -23.73 4.35 -14.88
C VAL A 281 -24.34 2.98 -15.20
N PRO A 282 -24.22 1.97 -14.33
CA PRO A 282 -24.84 0.67 -14.57
C PRO A 282 -26.36 0.81 -14.62
N SER A 283 -26.99 0.32 -15.69
CA SER A 283 -28.43 0.04 -15.66
C SER A 283 -28.63 -1.28 -14.91
N GLY A 284 -29.48 -1.29 -13.87
CA GLY A 284 -29.61 -2.36 -12.87
C GLY A 284 -30.16 -3.72 -13.35
N LYS A 285 -29.89 -4.14 -14.60
CA LYS A 285 -30.36 -5.41 -15.16
C LYS A 285 -29.20 -6.20 -15.76
N GLY A 286 -28.40 -6.84 -14.91
CA GLY A 286 -27.34 -7.75 -15.36
C GLY A 286 -26.27 -8.12 -14.35
N LEU A 287 -26.52 -7.93 -13.05
CA LEU A 287 -25.51 -8.20 -12.02
C LEU A 287 -25.33 -9.71 -11.78
N LYS A 288 -24.34 -10.30 -12.45
CA LYS A 288 -23.69 -11.50 -11.91
C LYS A 288 -22.69 -11.04 -10.85
N HIS A 289 -23.01 -11.38 -9.60
CA HIS A 289 -22.14 -11.21 -8.45
C HIS A 289 -20.80 -11.90 -8.75
N GLY A 290 -19.69 -11.15 -8.76
CA GLY A 290 -18.36 -11.75 -8.77
C GLY A 290 -17.24 -11.00 -9.51
N ASN A 291 -17.50 -10.01 -10.38
CA ASN A 291 -16.38 -9.41 -11.16
C ASN A 291 -16.54 -7.93 -11.57
N GLY A 292 -17.53 -7.23 -11.05
CA GLY A 292 -17.79 -5.83 -11.38
C GLY A 292 -17.66 -4.93 -10.18
N LEU A 293 -16.43 -4.76 -9.66
CA LEU A 293 -16.13 -3.63 -8.79
C LEU A 293 -16.36 -2.37 -9.62
N HIS A 294 -17.54 -1.77 -9.43
CA HIS A 294 -17.93 -0.46 -9.94
C HIS A 294 -16.69 0.45 -10.00
N ASP A 295 -16.24 0.78 -11.21
CA ASP A 295 -15.10 1.68 -11.40
C ASP A 295 -15.64 3.10 -11.24
N VAL A 296 -15.90 3.49 -9.99
CA VAL A 296 -16.41 4.81 -9.61
C VAL A 296 -15.51 5.89 -10.20
N ASP A 297 -14.19 5.68 -10.18
CA ASP A 297 -13.21 6.57 -10.80
C ASP A 297 -13.49 6.77 -12.30
N ALA A 298 -13.74 5.69 -13.05
CA ALA A 298 -14.08 5.79 -14.48
C ALA A 298 -15.43 6.48 -14.73
N ALA A 299 -16.40 6.33 -13.82
CA ALA A 299 -17.68 7.04 -13.91
C ALA A 299 -17.52 8.54 -13.65
N LEU A 300 -16.67 8.92 -12.69
CA LEU A 300 -16.35 10.32 -12.36
C LEU A 300 -15.56 11.02 -13.47
N ASP A 301 -14.64 10.30 -14.13
CA ASP A 301 -13.80 10.83 -15.21
C ASP A 301 -14.40 10.62 -16.61
N TRP A 302 -15.68 10.25 -16.72
CA TRP A 302 -16.29 9.89 -18.00
C TRP A 302 -16.43 11.07 -18.97
N HIS A 303 -15.78 11.00 -20.13
CA HIS A 303 -15.89 11.98 -21.19
C HIS A 303 -17.02 11.63 -22.20
N PRO A 304 -17.88 12.58 -22.62
CA PRO A 304 -19.01 12.29 -23.52
C PRO A 304 -18.65 11.63 -24.86
N ARG A 305 -17.47 11.92 -25.41
CA ARG A 305 -17.03 11.38 -26.72
C ARG A 305 -16.11 10.18 -26.62
N PHE A 306 -15.39 10.04 -25.51
CA PHE A 306 -14.30 9.08 -25.39
C PHE A 306 -14.47 8.14 -24.19
N GLY A 307 -15.57 8.29 -23.46
CA GLY A 307 -15.90 7.52 -22.26
C GLY A 307 -14.84 7.65 -21.17
N ASP A 308 -14.44 6.54 -20.57
CA ASP A 308 -13.42 6.49 -19.51
C ASP A 308 -11.98 6.75 -20.00
N ARG A 309 -11.81 7.12 -21.28
CA ARG A 309 -10.51 7.49 -21.85
C ARG A 309 -10.11 8.88 -21.40
N GLY A 310 -9.37 8.93 -20.31
CA GLY A 310 -8.67 10.09 -19.80
C GLY A 310 -7.36 9.66 -19.17
N ARG A 311 -6.32 10.49 -19.29
CA ARG A 311 -5.13 10.33 -18.46
C ARG A 311 -5.35 11.03 -17.14
N CYS A 312 -4.89 10.42 -16.06
CA CYS A 312 -4.71 11.06 -14.77
C CYS A 312 -3.35 10.59 -14.29
N LEU A 313 -2.36 11.49 -14.26
CA LEU A 313 -1.12 11.31 -13.50
C LEU A 313 -1.23 12.27 -12.33
N PRO A 314 -1.29 11.83 -11.06
CA PRO A 314 -1.09 12.68 -9.90
C PRO A 314 0.40 12.95 -9.68
#